data_AF-A0A315UUV9-F1
#
_entry.id   AF-A0A315UUV9-F1
#
_cell.length_a   1.000
_cell.length_b   1.000
_cell.length_c   1.000
_cell.angle_alpha   90.00
_cell.angle_beta   90.00
_cell.angle_gamma   90.00
#
_symmetry.space_group_name_H-M   'P 1'
#
loop_
_entity.id
_entity.type
_entity.pdbx_description
1 polymer ?
#
loop_
_entity_poly.entity_id
_entity_poly.type
_entity_poly.pdbx_seq_one_letter_code
_entity_poly.pdbx_strand_id
1 'polypeptide(L)'
;MEIRDGLICLQQLKLEPLKLFASFEPRKKFNLKITGDPEATVALVAVDKGVVALNKNYRLTQKKVWDTVENADIGCTHGGGKDSMSVFYDAGLLFQSNLQYETLPRQVSQYDDALLRDCCLNGTRETTVSYSCERRSRYILNGEPCVDAFLHCCQEMENLKLARDDSYMDINDLVSRTKFPESWLWSDVKLPACPPDKPNWWAH
;
A
#
# COMPACT_ATOMS: atom_id res chain seq x y z
N MET A 1 -11.02 18.27 31.04
CA MET A 1 -11.67 18.06 29.72
C MET A 1 -10.82 17.05 29.00
N GLU A 2 -11.12 15.77 29.22
CA GLU A 2 -10.37 14.64 28.68
C GLU A 2 -11.00 14.35 27.32
N ILE A 3 -10.34 14.79 26.25
CA ILE A 3 -10.72 14.43 24.88
C ILE A 3 -10.33 12.97 24.72
N ARG A 4 -11.28 12.06 24.99
CA ARG A 4 -11.19 10.66 24.58
C ARG A 4 -11.67 10.58 23.14
N ASP A 5 -10.82 11.03 22.23
CA ASP A 5 -11.05 10.81 20.81
C ASP A 5 -10.88 9.31 20.51
N GLY A 6 -11.96 8.76 19.95
CA GLY A 6 -11.99 7.73 18.93
C GLY A 6 -11.00 6.57 19.04
N LEU A 7 -11.54 5.39 19.38
CA LEU A 7 -11.11 4.06 18.94
C LEU A 7 -9.80 4.02 18.13
N ILE A 8 -8.68 3.76 18.80
CA ILE A 8 -7.62 2.97 18.18
C ILE A 8 -8.20 1.56 18.08
N CYS A 9 -8.76 1.19 16.91
CA CYS A 9 -9.14 -0.20 16.64
C CYS A 9 -7.87 -1.05 16.66
N LEU A 10 -7.58 -1.67 17.80
CA LEU A 10 -6.63 -2.77 17.86
C LEU A 10 -7.25 -3.91 17.05
N GLN A 11 -6.77 -4.12 15.82
CA GLN A 11 -7.11 -5.26 14.95
C GLN A 11 -6.85 -6.58 15.69
N GLN A 12 -7.82 -7.05 16.48
CA GLN A 12 -7.71 -8.30 17.24
C GLN A 12 -8.60 -9.35 16.59
N LEU A 13 -8.08 -9.99 15.54
CA LEU A 13 -8.68 -11.21 15.00
C LEU A 13 -8.13 -12.43 15.76
N LYS A 14 -9.02 -13.19 16.38
CA LYS A 14 -8.66 -14.43 17.09
C LYS A 14 -9.58 -15.57 16.63
N LEU A 15 -8.97 -16.74 16.45
CA LEU A 15 -9.67 -17.98 16.10
C LEU A 15 -9.34 -19.04 17.15
N GLU A 16 -10.35 -19.55 17.84
CA GLU A 16 -10.17 -20.54 18.90
C GLU A 16 -11.21 -21.65 18.79
N PRO A 17 -10.86 -22.92 19.09
CA PRO A 17 -11.86 -23.96 19.21
C PRO A 17 -12.73 -23.71 20.45
N LEU A 18 -14.05 -23.86 20.33
CA LEU A 18 -14.97 -23.74 21.48
C LEU A 18 -14.72 -24.79 22.56
N LYS A 19 -14.08 -25.91 22.19
CA LYS A 19 -13.68 -26.99 23.09
C LYS A 19 -12.25 -27.38 22.80
N LEU A 20 -11.40 -27.34 23.83
CA LEU A 20 -10.03 -27.85 23.77
C LEU A 20 -10.08 -29.38 23.81
N PHE A 21 -9.75 -30.02 22.69
CA PHE A 21 -9.51 -31.45 22.62
C PHE A 21 -8.02 -31.70 22.43
N ALA A 22 -7.48 -32.72 23.12
CA ALA A 22 -6.09 -33.14 22.95
C ALA A 22 -5.84 -33.76 21.56
N SER A 23 -6.89 -34.23 20.88
CA SER A 23 -6.83 -34.77 19.52
C SER A 23 -8.17 -34.60 18.79
N PHE A 24 -8.11 -34.55 17.47
CA PHE A 24 -9.28 -34.51 16.59
C PHE A 24 -9.37 -35.80 15.81
N GLU A 25 -10.54 -36.44 15.82
CA GLU A 25 -10.80 -37.63 15.03
C GLU A 25 -11.22 -37.24 13.60
N PRO A 26 -10.78 -37.99 12.57
CA PRO A 26 -11.24 -37.74 11.21
C PRO A 26 -12.77 -37.73 11.12
N ARG A 27 -13.32 -36.80 10.32
CA ARG A 27 -14.77 -36.58 10.12
C ARG A 27 -15.56 -36.08 11.32
N LYS A 28 -14.93 -35.90 12.48
CA LYS A 28 -15.60 -35.31 13.65
C LYS A 28 -15.76 -33.81 13.45
N LYS A 29 -16.98 -33.33 13.66
CA LYS A 29 -17.27 -31.90 13.63
C LYS A 29 -16.77 -31.24 14.91
N PHE A 30 -16.20 -30.05 14.78
CA PHE A 30 -15.83 -29.18 15.90
C PHE A 30 -16.26 -27.76 15.56
N ASN A 31 -16.43 -26.93 16.60
CA ASN A 31 -16.89 -25.55 16.46
C ASN A 31 -15.74 -24.60 16.77
N LEU A 32 -15.66 -23.52 15.99
CA LEU A 32 -14.68 -22.44 16.13
C LEU A 32 -15.39 -21.16 16.62
N LYS A 33 -14.76 -20.44 17.55
CA LYS A 33 -15.10 -19.08 17.95
C LYS A 33 -14.20 -18.13 17.18
N ILE A 34 -14.82 -17.22 16.46
CA ILE A 34 -14.15 -16.13 15.74
C ILE A 34 -14.43 -14.86 16.55
N THR A 35 -13.39 -14.14 16.94
CA THR A 35 -13.53 -12.80 17.54
C THR A 35 -12.77 -11.81 16.68
N GLY A 36 -13.39 -10.68 16.38
CA GLY A 36 -12.83 -9.63 15.55
C GLY A 36 -13.71 -8.39 15.62
N ASP A 37 -13.37 -7.40 14.81
CA ASP A 37 -14.06 -6.11 14.83
C ASP A 37 -15.50 -6.24 14.31
N PRO A 38 -16.46 -5.46 14.87
CA PRO A 38 -17.83 -5.45 14.40
C PRO A 38 -17.92 -5.16 12.90
N GLU A 39 -18.83 -5.85 12.21
CA GLU A 39 -19.07 -5.71 10.76
C GLU A 39 -17.89 -6.07 9.84
N ALA A 40 -16.75 -6.51 10.40
CA ALA A 40 -15.62 -6.97 9.61
C ALA A 40 -15.98 -8.24 8.82
N THR A 41 -15.40 -8.36 7.63
CA THR A 41 -15.47 -9.59 6.83
C THR A 41 -14.21 -10.40 7.08
N VAL A 42 -14.39 -11.61 7.60
CA VAL A 42 -13.29 -12.52 7.93
C VAL A 42 -13.27 -13.66 6.92
N ALA A 43 -12.18 -13.75 6.14
CA ALA A 43 -11.93 -14.88 5.26
C ALA A 43 -11.28 -16.03 6.04
N LEU A 44 -11.87 -17.22 5.96
CA LEU A 44 -11.32 -18.44 6.55
C LEU A 44 -10.68 -19.29 5.45
N VAL A 45 -9.58 -19.96 5.80
CA VAL A 45 -8.94 -20.98 4.97
C VAL A 45 -8.26 -22.00 5.87
N ALA A 46 -8.42 -23.28 5.57
CA ALA A 46 -7.70 -24.36 6.22
C ALA A 46 -6.71 -24.99 5.23
N VAL A 47 -5.46 -25.08 5.67
CA VAL A 47 -4.34 -25.54 4.85
C VAL A 47 -3.61 -26.67 5.57
N ASP A 48 -3.16 -27.66 4.82
CA ASP A 48 -2.35 -28.76 5.35
C ASP A 48 -1.02 -28.23 5.94
N LYS A 49 -0.63 -28.74 7.11
CA LYS A 49 0.59 -28.32 7.81
C LYS A 49 1.86 -28.60 6.99
N GLY A 50 1.88 -29.65 6.19
CA GLY A 50 2.97 -29.98 5.25
C GLY A 50 3.13 -28.92 4.16
N VAL A 51 2.03 -28.39 3.63
CA VAL A 51 2.05 -27.28 2.64
C VAL A 51 2.65 -26.02 3.27
N VAL A 52 2.21 -25.67 4.48
CA VAL A 52 2.73 -24.50 5.21
C VAL A 52 4.20 -24.66 5.59
N ALA A 53 4.67 -25.89 5.83
CA ALA A 53 6.05 -26.18 6.22
C ALA A 53 7.04 -26.20 5.04
N LEU A 54 6.58 -26.61 3.85
CA LEU A 54 7.46 -26.83 2.69
C LEU A 54 7.98 -25.54 2.05
N ASN A 55 7.23 -24.43 2.13
CA ASN A 55 7.66 -23.19 1.50
C ASN A 55 7.32 -21.94 2.34
N LYS A 56 8.33 -21.41 3.03
CA LYS A 56 8.20 -20.19 3.85
C LYS A 56 8.06 -18.92 2.99
N ASN A 57 8.45 -18.96 1.72
CA ASN A 57 8.49 -17.77 0.86
C ASN A 57 7.10 -17.33 0.37
N TYR A 58 6.10 -18.22 0.34
CA TYR A 58 4.72 -17.87 -0.04
C TYR A 58 3.72 -17.85 1.12
N ARG A 59 4.18 -18.07 2.36
CA ARG A 59 3.33 -17.92 3.55
C ARG A 59 2.94 -16.46 3.72
N LEU A 60 1.65 -16.14 3.59
CA LEU A 60 1.08 -14.87 4.02
C LEU A 60 1.30 -14.73 5.53
N THR A 61 2.14 -13.79 5.92
CA THR A 61 2.33 -13.38 7.31
C THR A 61 1.95 -11.91 7.40
N GLN A 62 1.55 -11.46 8.58
CA GLN A 62 1.28 -10.05 8.82
C GLN A 62 2.49 -9.19 8.41
N LYS A 63 3.71 -9.68 8.67
CA LYS A 63 4.94 -9.05 8.19
C LYS A 63 4.99 -8.90 6.67
N LYS A 64 4.68 -9.93 5.87
CA LYS A 64 4.70 -9.78 4.40
C LYS A 64 3.64 -8.84 3.86
N VAL A 65 2.48 -8.80 4.52
CA VAL A 65 1.44 -7.82 4.19
C VAL A 65 1.95 -6.41 4.46
N TRP A 66 2.50 -6.16 5.65
CA TRP A 66 3.12 -4.87 5.98
C TRP A 66 4.32 -4.55 5.08
N ASP A 67 5.24 -5.48 4.84
CA ASP A 67 6.38 -5.30 3.93
C ASP A 67 5.88 -4.90 2.52
N THR A 68 4.76 -5.47 2.04
CA THR A 68 4.19 -5.11 0.73
C THR A 68 3.55 -3.71 0.76
N VAL A 69 2.84 -3.38 1.84
CA VAL A 69 2.22 -2.06 2.03
C VAL A 69 3.28 -0.97 2.21
N GLU A 70 4.33 -1.23 2.98
CA GLU A 70 5.47 -0.34 3.21
C GLU A 70 6.30 -0.15 1.95
N ASN A 71 6.50 -1.18 1.13
CA ASN A 71 7.18 -1.03 -0.17
C ASN A 71 6.36 -0.23 -1.18
N ALA A 72 5.03 -0.19 -1.02
CA ALA A 72 4.15 0.65 -1.81
C ALA A 72 3.99 2.06 -1.21
N ASP A 73 4.49 2.28 0.02
CA ASP A 73 4.54 3.61 0.61
C ASP A 73 5.51 4.45 -0.21
N ILE A 74 5.03 5.62 -0.59
CA ILE A 74 5.83 6.58 -1.31
C ILE A 74 6.86 7.23 -0.40
N GLY A 75 6.79 7.16 0.94
CA GLY A 75 7.83 7.71 1.81
C GLY A 75 9.23 7.09 1.63
N CYS A 76 10.28 7.90 1.66
CA CYS A 76 11.68 7.43 1.62
C CYS A 76 12.22 7.06 3.01
N THR A 77 11.87 7.82 4.05
CA THR A 77 12.46 7.66 5.39
C THR A 77 11.47 7.90 6.52
N HIS A 78 11.71 7.23 7.65
CA HIS A 78 10.94 7.39 8.89
C HIS A 78 11.49 8.53 9.79
N GLY A 79 12.08 9.57 9.19
CA GLY A 79 12.87 10.58 9.91
C GLY A 79 12.46 12.03 9.64
N GLY A 80 13.13 12.96 10.33
CA GLY A 80 13.06 14.39 10.00
C GLY A 80 13.96 14.74 8.81
N GLY A 81 13.62 15.83 8.12
CA GLY A 81 14.40 16.38 7.02
C GLY A 81 15.43 17.40 7.51
N LYS A 82 16.41 17.69 6.65
CA LYS A 82 17.44 18.74 6.87
C LYS A 82 16.83 20.14 7.03
N ASP A 83 15.66 20.35 6.43
CA ASP A 83 14.85 21.57 6.45
C ASP A 83 13.36 21.21 6.32
N SER A 84 12.48 22.21 6.43
CA SER A 84 11.03 21.97 6.36
C SER A 84 10.59 21.33 5.04
N MET A 85 11.29 21.62 3.94
CA MET A 85 10.92 21.13 2.61
C MET A 85 11.31 19.66 2.40
N SER A 86 12.51 19.28 2.85
CA SER A 86 12.99 17.90 2.83
C SER A 86 12.13 16.97 3.67
N VAL A 87 11.50 17.46 4.77
CA VAL A 87 10.52 16.67 5.53
C VAL A 87 9.35 16.23 4.65
N PHE A 88 8.76 17.16 3.87
CA PHE A 88 7.66 16.82 2.97
C PHE A 88 8.11 15.86 1.88
N TYR A 89 9.28 16.12 1.28
CA TYR A 89 9.85 15.27 0.23
C TYR A 89 10.13 13.83 0.69
N ASP A 90 10.74 13.67 1.87
CA ASP A 90 11.10 12.38 2.44
C ASP A 90 9.87 11.59 2.89
N ALA A 91 8.78 12.27 3.24
CA ALA A 91 7.47 11.67 3.49
C ALA A 91 6.69 11.33 2.21
N GLY A 92 7.25 11.61 1.02
CA GLY A 92 6.57 11.40 -0.26
C GLY A 92 5.46 12.43 -0.55
N LEU A 93 5.50 13.58 0.11
CA LEU A 93 4.54 14.67 -0.06
C LEU A 93 5.09 15.75 -1.01
N LEU A 94 4.22 16.25 -1.89
CA LEU A 94 4.48 17.44 -2.68
C LEU A 94 3.88 18.67 -1.98
N PHE A 95 4.71 19.65 -1.67
CA PHE A 95 4.28 20.90 -1.03
C PHE A 95 4.47 22.06 -2.02
N GLN A 96 3.48 22.94 -2.14
CA GLN A 96 3.53 24.13 -2.98
C GLN A 96 2.87 25.31 -2.25
N SER A 97 3.49 26.49 -2.33
CA SER A 97 2.97 27.72 -1.71
C SER A 97 3.03 28.91 -2.65
N ASN A 98 2.24 29.94 -2.36
CA ASN A 98 2.26 31.23 -3.05
C ASN A 98 3.55 32.04 -2.83
N LEU A 99 4.37 31.65 -1.85
CA LEU A 99 5.62 32.29 -1.49
C LEU A 99 6.85 31.67 -2.21
N GLN A 100 6.62 30.89 -3.27
CA GLN A 100 7.65 30.16 -4.06
C GLN A 100 8.41 29.09 -3.27
N TYR A 101 7.92 28.67 -2.10
CA TYR A 101 8.39 27.47 -1.42
C TYR A 101 7.70 26.26 -2.02
N GLU A 102 8.48 25.34 -2.61
CA GLU A 102 8.02 24.12 -3.26
C GLU A 102 9.00 22.97 -3.01
N THR A 103 8.49 21.74 -2.86
CA THR A 103 9.36 20.54 -2.83
C THR A 103 9.85 20.24 -4.23
N LEU A 104 11.11 19.79 -4.34
CA LEU A 104 11.61 19.25 -5.59
C LEU A 104 10.86 17.95 -5.93
N PRO A 105 10.30 17.79 -7.14
CA PRO A 105 9.80 16.50 -7.59
C PRO A 105 10.92 15.45 -7.59
N ARG A 106 10.62 14.20 -7.22
CA ARG A 106 11.63 13.12 -7.13
C ARG A 106 12.47 12.93 -8.37
N GLN A 107 11.80 12.99 -9.50
CA GLN A 107 12.36 12.97 -10.85
C GLN A 107 13.52 13.95 -11.04
N VAL A 108 13.42 15.14 -10.45
CA VAL A 108 14.43 16.20 -10.57
C VAL A 108 15.69 15.84 -9.80
N SER A 109 15.58 15.11 -8.69
CA SER A 109 16.73 14.71 -7.88
C SER A 109 17.64 13.67 -8.53
N GLN A 110 17.18 13.00 -9.60
CA GLN A 110 17.95 11.98 -10.33
C GLN A 110 19.11 12.57 -11.15
N TYR A 111 19.05 13.86 -11.46
CA TYR A 111 20.08 14.53 -12.26
C TYR A 111 21.13 15.19 -11.35
N ASP A 112 22.39 14.80 -11.53
CA ASP A 112 23.53 15.43 -10.84
C ASP A 112 23.85 16.81 -11.43
N ASP A 113 23.66 16.96 -12.75
CA ASP A 113 23.89 18.20 -13.50
C ASP A 113 22.80 19.22 -13.20
N ALA A 114 23.22 20.43 -12.80
CA ALA A 114 22.32 21.53 -12.47
C ALA A 114 21.47 21.98 -13.66
N LEU A 115 21.99 21.94 -14.90
CA LEU A 115 21.24 22.26 -16.11
C LEU A 115 20.13 21.24 -16.34
N LEU A 116 20.42 19.95 -16.21
CA LEU A 116 19.45 18.89 -16.41
C LEU A 116 18.35 18.89 -15.34
N ARG A 117 18.72 19.22 -14.08
CA ARG A 117 17.73 19.45 -13.02
C ARG A 117 16.75 20.55 -13.37
N ASP A 118 17.23 21.70 -13.85
CA ASP A 118 16.36 22.80 -14.25
C ASP A 118 15.45 22.41 -15.43
N CYS A 119 15.98 21.67 -16.40
CA CYS A 119 15.20 21.15 -17.52
C CYS A 119 14.07 20.21 -17.07
N CYS A 120 14.36 19.28 -16.16
CA CYS A 120 13.37 18.38 -15.57
C CYS A 120 12.31 19.16 -14.74
N LEU A 121 12.73 20.12 -13.93
CA LEU A 121 11.85 21.02 -13.16
C LEU A 121 10.86 21.77 -14.05
N ASN A 122 11.32 22.27 -15.20
CA ASN A 122 10.44 22.92 -16.16
C ASN A 122 9.46 21.95 -16.82
N GLY A 123 9.81 20.66 -16.90
CA GLY A 123 8.92 19.58 -17.36
C GLY A 123 7.76 19.31 -16.41
N THR A 124 7.99 19.41 -15.10
CA THR A 124 6.96 19.11 -14.08
C THR A 124 5.97 20.26 -13.83
N ARG A 125 6.28 21.49 -14.28
CA ARG A 125 5.41 22.65 -14.08
C ARG A 125 4.11 22.52 -14.87
N GLU A 126 2.97 22.80 -14.23
CA GLU A 126 1.69 22.92 -14.91
C GLU A 126 1.62 24.24 -15.69
N THR A 127 1.24 24.16 -16.97
CA THR A 127 0.94 25.33 -17.79
C THR A 127 -0.55 25.60 -17.78
N THR A 128 -0.94 26.87 -17.86
CA THR A 128 -2.34 27.33 -17.92
C THR A 128 -3.12 26.79 -19.12
N VAL A 129 -2.42 26.26 -20.13
CA VAL A 129 -2.97 25.54 -21.29
C VAL A 129 -2.35 24.14 -21.32
N SER A 130 -3.18 23.10 -21.43
CA SER A 130 -2.76 21.69 -21.47
C SER A 130 -2.14 21.31 -22.83
N TYR A 131 -0.95 21.83 -23.11
CA TYR A 131 -0.14 21.35 -24.24
C TYR A 131 0.63 20.09 -23.84
N SER A 132 0.72 19.13 -24.78
CA SER A 132 1.50 17.91 -24.57
C SER A 132 2.97 18.20 -24.29
N CYS A 133 3.61 17.31 -23.55
CA CYS A 133 5.05 17.37 -23.25
C CYS A 133 5.91 17.55 -24.52
N GLU A 134 5.58 16.83 -25.59
CA GLU A 134 6.25 16.96 -26.89
C GLU A 134 6.19 18.37 -27.45
N ARG A 135 5.02 19.02 -27.37
CA ARG A 135 4.84 20.38 -27.89
C ARG A 135 5.63 21.39 -27.06
N ARG A 136 5.71 21.19 -25.75
CA ARG A 136 6.49 22.05 -24.83
C ARG A 136 8.00 21.88 -25.04
N SER A 137 8.44 20.66 -25.36
CA SER A 137 9.86 20.36 -25.57
C SER A 137 10.48 21.07 -26.78
N ARG A 138 9.68 21.40 -27.81
CA ARG A 138 10.15 22.08 -29.04
C ARG A 138 10.72 23.48 -28.82
N TYR A 139 10.40 24.11 -27.68
CA TYR A 139 10.85 25.47 -27.36
C TYR A 139 12.11 25.49 -26.49
N ILE A 140 12.68 24.32 -26.17
CA ILE A 140 13.89 24.20 -25.36
C ILE A 140 15.12 24.37 -26.25
N LEU A 141 15.96 25.34 -25.91
CA LEU A 141 17.16 25.70 -26.69
C LEU A 141 18.46 25.14 -26.10
N ASN A 142 18.39 24.52 -24.92
CA ASN A 142 19.56 24.11 -24.13
C ASN A 142 20.19 22.78 -24.58
N GLY A 143 19.90 22.34 -25.81
CA GLY A 143 20.42 21.10 -26.39
C GLY A 143 19.60 19.84 -26.06
N GLU A 144 19.92 18.76 -26.77
CA GLU A 144 19.24 17.46 -26.70
C GLU A 144 19.18 16.86 -25.28
N PRO A 145 20.26 16.88 -24.45
CA PRO A 145 20.19 16.33 -23.10
C PRO A 145 19.14 17.01 -22.20
N CYS A 146 18.91 18.30 -22.39
CA CYS A 146 17.90 19.05 -21.67
C CYS A 146 16.48 18.73 -22.16
N VAL A 147 16.32 18.52 -23.47
CA VAL A 147 15.04 18.10 -24.06
C VAL A 147 14.64 16.73 -23.52
N ASP A 148 15.58 15.79 -23.44
CA ASP A 148 15.34 14.46 -22.89
C ASP A 148 14.97 14.52 -21.40
N ALA A 149 15.72 15.26 -20.60
CA ALA A 149 15.43 15.45 -19.18
C ALA A 149 14.06 16.09 -18.94
N PHE A 150 13.68 17.06 -19.79
CA PHE A 150 12.37 17.68 -19.76
C PHE A 150 11.24 16.70 -20.11
N LEU A 151 11.40 15.93 -21.20
CA LEU A 151 10.38 14.98 -21.67
C LEU A 151 10.14 13.88 -20.65
N HIS A 152 11.20 13.32 -20.09
CA HIS A 152 11.15 12.32 -19.02
C HIS A 152 10.26 12.81 -17.87
N CYS A 153 10.58 13.98 -17.32
CA CYS A 153 9.88 14.52 -16.15
C CYS A 153 8.45 15.00 -16.43
N CYS A 154 8.19 15.46 -17.65
CA CYS A 154 6.86 15.88 -18.06
C CYS A 154 5.90 14.69 -18.24
N GLN A 155 6.35 13.63 -18.93
CA GLN A 155 5.53 12.44 -19.19
C GLN A 155 5.22 11.67 -17.90
N GLU A 156 6.16 11.61 -16.96
CA GLU A 156 5.92 10.90 -15.71
C GLU A 156 4.86 11.60 -14.84
N MET A 157 4.80 12.93 -14.87
CA MET A 157 3.72 13.69 -14.22
C MET A 157 2.37 13.43 -14.86
N GLU A 158 2.30 13.27 -16.19
CA GLU A 158 1.08 12.87 -16.89
C GLU A 158 0.67 11.43 -16.50
N ASN A 159 1.63 10.50 -16.41
CA ASN A 159 1.37 9.13 -15.98
C ASN A 159 0.92 9.04 -14.51
N LEU A 160 1.48 9.85 -13.62
CA LEU A 160 1.03 9.93 -12.22
C LEU A 160 -0.40 10.49 -12.11
N LYS A 161 -0.81 11.38 -13.02
CA LYS A 161 -2.20 11.84 -13.11
C LYS A 161 -3.14 10.73 -13.57
N LEU A 162 -2.68 9.85 -14.47
CA LEU A 162 -3.43 8.70 -14.99
C LEU A 162 -3.49 7.52 -14.00
N ALA A 163 -2.40 7.23 -13.27
CA ALA A 163 -2.30 6.12 -12.32
C ALA A 163 -3.22 6.29 -11.09
N ARG A 164 -3.76 7.48 -10.85
CA ARG A 164 -4.79 7.71 -9.82
C ARG A 164 -6.16 7.15 -10.20
N ASP A 165 -6.34 6.70 -11.45
CA ASP A 165 -7.64 6.30 -12.00
C ASP A 165 -7.73 4.80 -12.37
N ASP A 166 -6.66 4.00 -12.25
CA ASP A 166 -6.74 2.56 -12.57
C ASP A 166 -5.69 1.71 -11.81
N SER A 167 -6.15 0.78 -10.96
CA SER A 167 -5.30 -0.25 -10.33
C SER A 167 -5.91 -1.64 -10.50
N TYR A 168 -5.42 -2.38 -11.50
CA TYR A 168 -5.66 -3.81 -11.67
C TYR A 168 -4.32 -4.49 -11.95
N MET A 169 -3.82 -5.31 -11.01
CA MET A 169 -2.61 -6.13 -11.20
C MET A 169 -2.98 -7.51 -11.76
N ASP A 170 -2.34 -7.92 -12.85
CA ASP A 170 -2.43 -9.27 -13.43
C ASP A 170 -1.32 -10.17 -12.85
N ILE A 171 -1.69 -11.31 -12.25
CA ILE A 171 -0.78 -12.30 -11.67
C ILE A 171 -0.97 -13.61 -12.43
N ASN A 172 -0.12 -13.86 -13.43
CA ASN A 172 0.06 -15.19 -14.00
C ASN A 172 1.54 -15.45 -14.31
N ASP A 173 2.22 -16.16 -13.41
CA ASP A 173 2.97 -17.39 -13.74
C ASP A 173 3.77 -17.92 -12.54
N LEU A 174 3.36 -19.06 -11.98
CA LEU A 174 4.29 -19.96 -11.28
C LEU A 174 3.74 -21.39 -11.21
N VAL A 175 4.32 -22.31 -11.98
CA VAL A 175 4.04 -23.75 -11.89
C VAL A 175 4.89 -24.38 -10.77
N SER A 176 4.23 -24.97 -9.77
CA SER A 176 4.83 -25.72 -8.67
C SER A 176 4.12 -27.07 -8.47
N ARG A 177 4.84 -28.09 -7.97
CA ARG A 177 4.38 -29.50 -7.81
C ARG A 177 3.05 -29.60 -7.00
N THR A 178 2.15 -30.48 -7.46
CA THR A 178 0.68 -30.36 -7.30
C THR A 178 -0.04 -31.41 -6.45
N LYS A 179 0.64 -32.26 -5.66
CA LYS A 179 -0.07 -33.27 -4.83
C LYS A 179 -0.05 -32.93 -3.34
N PHE A 180 -0.95 -32.02 -3.01
CA PHE A 180 -1.44 -31.78 -1.66
C PHE A 180 -2.95 -32.00 -1.66
N PRO A 181 -3.55 -32.53 -0.58
CA PRO A 181 -5.00 -32.45 -0.44
C PRO A 181 -5.42 -30.98 -0.52
N GLU A 182 -6.49 -30.69 -1.27
CA GLU A 182 -6.98 -29.34 -1.51
C GLU A 182 -7.19 -28.61 -0.18
N SER A 183 -6.81 -27.32 -0.13
CA SER A 183 -7.22 -26.46 0.97
C SER A 183 -8.74 -26.42 1.01
N TRP A 184 -9.28 -26.50 2.22
CA TRP A 184 -10.73 -26.50 2.45
C TRP A 184 -11.11 -25.33 3.35
N LEU A 185 -12.42 -25.14 3.59
CA LEU A 185 -12.96 -24.05 4.41
C LEU A 185 -12.73 -22.65 3.82
N TRP A 186 -12.75 -22.52 2.49
CA TRP A 186 -12.80 -21.21 1.82
C TRP A 186 -14.18 -20.60 2.03
N SER A 187 -14.31 -19.71 3.02
CA SER A 187 -15.58 -19.07 3.34
C SER A 187 -15.37 -17.70 3.96
N ASP A 188 -16.18 -16.73 3.54
CA ASP A 188 -16.23 -15.41 4.13
C ASP A 188 -17.34 -15.35 5.18
N VAL A 189 -17.00 -14.86 6.37
CA VAL A 189 -17.94 -14.67 7.48
C VAL A 189 -18.02 -13.19 7.78
N LYS A 190 -19.21 -12.61 7.64
CA LYS A 190 -19.47 -11.24 8.10
C LYS A 190 -19.80 -11.25 9.59
N LEU A 191 -19.02 -10.51 10.38
CA LEU A 191 -19.26 -10.36 11.80
C LEU A 191 -20.49 -9.46 12.06
N PRO A 192 -21.27 -9.73 13.11
CA PRO A 192 -22.43 -8.92 13.44
C PRO A 192 -22.02 -7.50 13.87
N ALA A 193 -22.94 -6.55 13.70
CA ALA A 193 -22.80 -5.21 14.25
C ALA A 193 -22.88 -5.23 15.80
N CYS A 194 -22.31 -4.21 16.45
CA CYS A 194 -22.46 -4.02 17.89
C CYS A 194 -23.94 -3.90 18.27
N PRO A 195 -24.43 -4.68 19.25
CA PRO A 195 -25.76 -4.47 19.80
C PRO A 195 -25.87 -3.06 20.40
N PRO A 196 -26.91 -2.27 20.07
CA PRO A 196 -27.05 -0.89 20.56
C PRO A 196 -27.14 -0.81 22.09
N ASP A 197 -27.58 -1.87 22.75
CA ASP A 197 -27.82 -1.91 24.21
C ASP A 197 -26.63 -2.45 25.04
N LYS A 198 -25.49 -2.78 24.42
CA LYS A 198 -24.32 -3.33 25.14
C LYS A 198 -22.98 -2.83 24.60
N PRO A 199 -22.42 -1.73 25.16
CA PRO A 199 -21.13 -1.20 24.72
C PRO A 199 -19.91 -2.10 25.04
N ASN A 200 -20.05 -3.10 25.91
CA ASN A 200 -18.96 -4.02 26.33
C ASN A 200 -19.24 -5.50 26.01
N TRP A 201 -19.84 -5.79 24.87
CA TRP A 201 -20.26 -7.17 24.51
C TRP A 201 -19.11 -8.18 24.36
N TRP A 202 -17.87 -7.71 24.19
CA TRP A 202 -16.65 -8.52 24.06
C TRP A 202 -16.13 -9.06 25.41
N ALA A 203 -16.67 -8.60 26.54
CA ALA A 203 -16.26 -9.01 27.88
C ALA A 203 -17.06 -10.20 28.41
N HIS A 204 -16.97 -11.37 27.73
CA HIS A 204 -17.43 -12.66 28.25
C HIS A 204 -16.56 -13.84 27.75
#